data_AF-A0AAW5WU82-F1
#
_entry.id   AF-A0AAW5WU82-F1
#
_cell.length_a   1.000
_cell.length_b   1.000
_cell.length_c   1.000
_cell.angle_alpha   90.00
_cell.angle_beta   90.00
_cell.angle_gamma   90.00
#
_symmetry.space_group_name_H-M   'P 1'
#
loop_
_entity.id
_entity.type
_entity.pdbx_description
1 polymer ?
#
loop_
_entity_poly.entity_id
_entity_poly.type
_entity_poly.pdbx_seq_one_letter_code
_entity_poly.pdbx_strand_id
1 'polypeptide(L)'
;APSTNNQLVSIIYLSPVANLFLKFRSFFGCFLISINNSTFSSEVSFGYIVPPYLIGTFIRKYGIQIKNIKLKIITLYLLTVLLTALISYFGYGKYRNFFSFGVLELLIATLLFSGLTNFQIFHNSWINVIARTVFASYLITDNLYLKAVIWNTSLFHNASISPFYMNIIGFGVAAGLLIGSSMIDLLRERLFNFLKVTILDKFLIKEE
;
A
#
# COMPACT_ATOMS: atom_id res chain seq x y z
N ALA A 1 -2.38 -29.92 -16.50
CA ALA A 1 -2.81 -29.47 -15.16
C ALA A 1 -1.55 -29.25 -14.33
N PRO A 2 -1.33 -28.09 -13.69
CA PRO A 2 -0.22 -27.96 -12.77
C PRO A 2 -0.54 -28.79 -11.53
N SER A 3 0.40 -29.65 -11.16
CA SER A 3 0.28 -30.60 -10.06
C SER A 3 0.11 -29.87 -8.72
N THR A 4 -0.74 -30.44 -7.86
CA THR A 4 -1.02 -30.04 -6.48
C THR A 4 0.23 -29.83 -5.61
N ASN A 5 1.38 -30.37 -6.01
CA ASN A 5 2.67 -30.15 -5.35
C ASN A 5 3.19 -28.70 -5.45
N ASN A 6 2.86 -27.95 -6.51
CA ASN A 6 3.35 -26.57 -6.65
C ASN A 6 2.62 -25.56 -5.74
N GLN A 7 1.46 -25.92 -5.17
CA GLN A 7 0.71 -25.06 -4.24
C GLN A 7 1.12 -25.25 -2.77
N LEU A 8 1.59 -26.43 -2.39
CA LEU A 8 2.13 -26.70 -1.06
C LEU A 8 3.53 -26.08 -0.88
N VAL A 9 4.33 -26.13 -1.94
CA VAL A 9 5.67 -25.52 -1.95
C VAL A 9 5.59 -24.00 -1.78
N SER A 10 4.60 -23.32 -2.37
CA SER A 10 4.45 -21.87 -2.20
C SER A 10 4.08 -21.45 -0.77
N ILE A 11 3.34 -22.29 -0.03
CA ILE A 11 2.98 -22.06 1.39
C ILE A 11 4.21 -22.25 2.29
N ILE A 12 5.07 -23.23 1.99
CA ILE A 12 6.33 -23.46 2.72
C ILE A 12 7.31 -22.30 2.50
N TYR A 13 7.37 -21.71 1.30
CA TYR A 13 8.19 -20.50 1.05
C TYR A 13 7.62 -19.21 1.66
N LEU A 14 6.32 -19.16 1.97
CA LEU A 14 5.68 -18.05 2.70
C LEU A 14 6.10 -18.01 4.18
N SER A 15 6.41 -19.16 4.79
CA SER A 15 6.82 -19.25 6.21
C SER A 15 8.14 -18.51 6.52
N PRO A 16 9.25 -18.71 5.78
CA PRO A 16 10.47 -17.93 5.95
C PRO A 16 10.29 -16.44 5.65
N VAL A 17 9.47 -16.09 4.65
CA VAL A 17 9.20 -14.68 4.29
C VAL A 17 8.38 -14.00 5.39
N ALA A 18 7.39 -14.68 5.97
CA ALA A 18 6.64 -14.19 7.12
C ALA A 18 7.53 -14.06 8.37
N ASN A 19 8.44 -15.01 8.59
CA ASN A 19 9.40 -14.94 9.71
C ASN A 19 10.42 -13.82 9.52
N LEU A 20 10.91 -13.60 8.30
CA LEU A 20 11.79 -12.49 7.95
C LEU A 20 11.06 -11.15 8.11
N PHE A 21 9.79 -11.08 7.69
CA PHE A 21 8.93 -9.92 7.88
C PHE A 21 8.72 -9.59 9.36
N LEU A 22 8.46 -10.60 10.20
CA LEU A 22 8.33 -10.43 11.65
C LEU A 22 9.64 -9.96 12.30
N LYS A 23 10.79 -10.50 11.87
CA LYS A 23 12.11 -10.08 12.36
C LYS A 23 12.47 -8.66 11.91
N PHE A 24 12.17 -8.31 10.65
CA PHE A 24 12.37 -6.98 10.09
C PHE A 24 11.49 -5.94 10.81
N ARG A 25 10.22 -6.30 11.08
CA ARG A 25 9.29 -5.51 11.91
C ARG A 25 9.86 -5.27 13.31
N SER A 26 10.31 -6.31 14.00
CA SER A 26 10.85 -6.16 15.36
C SER A 26 12.11 -5.29 15.39
N PHE A 27 12.99 -5.42 14.39
CA PHE A 27 14.21 -4.64 14.31
C PHE A 27 13.95 -3.15 14.04
N PHE A 28 13.17 -2.83 13.00
CA PHE A 28 12.88 -1.44 12.64
C PHE A 28 11.87 -0.78 13.59
N GLY A 29 10.93 -1.55 14.17
CA GLY A 29 10.00 -1.06 15.18
C GLY A 29 10.72 -0.49 16.40
N CYS A 30 11.68 -1.23 16.97
CA CYS A 30 12.45 -0.76 18.13
C CYS A 30 13.25 0.52 17.84
N PHE A 31 13.83 0.65 16.64
CA PHE A 31 14.62 1.83 16.27
C PHE A 31 13.74 3.05 15.94
N LEU A 32 12.62 2.86 15.24
CA LEU A 32 11.82 3.96 14.70
C LEU A 32 10.72 4.45 15.65
N ILE A 33 10.34 3.65 16.66
CA ILE A 33 9.54 4.12 17.80
C ILE A 33 10.28 5.27 18.53
N SER A 34 11.61 5.17 18.65
CA SER A 34 12.44 6.16 19.37
C SER A 34 12.49 7.54 18.70
N ILE A 35 12.12 7.66 17.42
CA ILE A 35 12.05 8.95 16.69
C ILE A 35 10.61 9.43 16.48
N ASN A 36 9.65 8.90 17.26
CA ASN A 36 8.23 9.26 17.22
C ASN A 36 7.59 9.12 15.82
N ASN A 37 8.05 8.14 15.03
CA ASN A 37 7.50 7.86 13.71
C ASN A 37 6.36 6.84 13.82
N SER A 38 5.11 7.30 13.84
CA SER A 38 3.95 6.40 13.98
C SER A 38 3.67 5.51 12.79
N THR A 39 4.20 5.83 11.62
CA THR A 39 4.04 4.98 10.44
C THR A 39 4.75 3.64 10.65
N PHE A 40 5.79 3.62 11.48
CA PHE A 40 6.49 2.40 11.93
C PHE A 40 6.08 1.91 13.32
N SER A 41 5.59 2.79 14.21
CA SER A 41 5.18 2.39 15.56
C SER A 41 3.73 1.90 15.68
N SER A 42 2.82 2.35 14.80
CA SER A 42 1.45 1.85 14.80
C SER A 42 1.36 0.54 14.01
N GLU A 43 0.81 -0.49 14.66
CA GLU A 43 0.68 -1.87 14.16
C GLU A 43 -0.08 -1.98 12.82
N VAL A 44 -0.82 -0.93 12.50
CA VAL A 44 -1.75 -0.78 11.38
C VAL A 44 -0.99 -0.31 10.13
N SER A 45 -0.25 0.81 10.18
CA SER A 45 0.31 1.41 8.95
C SER A 45 1.35 0.53 8.25
N PHE A 46 2.36 0.01 8.97
CA PHE A 46 3.44 -0.77 8.32
C PHE A 46 2.99 -2.16 7.83
N GLY A 47 2.09 -2.80 8.58
CA GLY A 47 1.53 -4.12 8.27
C GLY A 47 0.66 -4.14 7.02
N TYR A 48 0.09 -3.00 6.62
CA TYR A 48 -0.70 -2.90 5.39
C TYR A 48 0.10 -2.49 4.17
N ILE A 49 1.25 -1.85 4.32
CA ILE A 49 2.04 -1.34 3.19
C ILE A 49 2.99 -2.40 2.69
N VAL A 50 3.79 -2.99 3.57
CA VAL A 50 4.92 -3.82 3.12
C VAL A 50 4.48 -5.17 2.55
N PRO A 51 3.48 -5.89 3.10
CA PRO A 51 3.06 -7.17 2.53
C PRO A 51 2.56 -7.08 1.08
N PRO A 52 1.69 -6.13 0.68
CA PRO A 52 1.33 -5.97 -0.74
C PRO A 52 2.54 -5.72 -1.65
N TYR A 53 3.51 -4.91 -1.21
CA TYR A 53 4.73 -4.62 -2.00
C TYR A 53 5.63 -5.85 -2.12
N LEU A 54 5.82 -6.62 -1.05
CA LEU A 54 6.59 -7.87 -1.08
C LEU A 54 5.91 -8.92 -1.96
N ILE A 55 4.60 -9.11 -1.80
CA ILE A 55 3.81 -10.03 -2.62
C ILE A 55 3.85 -9.59 -4.08
N GLY A 56 3.71 -8.29 -4.36
CA GLY A 56 3.80 -7.76 -5.71
C GLY A 56 5.18 -7.97 -6.34
N THR A 57 6.24 -7.69 -5.59
CA THR A 57 7.62 -7.94 -6.03
C THR A 57 7.86 -9.42 -6.33
N PHE A 58 7.34 -10.31 -5.48
CA PHE A 58 7.39 -11.76 -5.69
C PHE A 58 6.65 -12.16 -6.97
N ILE A 59 5.40 -11.72 -7.16
CA ILE A 59 4.61 -11.99 -8.37
C ILE A 59 5.34 -11.53 -9.63
N ARG A 60 5.94 -10.33 -9.59
CA ARG A 60 6.72 -9.79 -10.71
C ARG A 60 7.99 -10.60 -10.98
N LYS A 61 8.75 -10.94 -9.94
CA LYS A 61 10.02 -11.70 -10.05
C LYS A 61 9.80 -13.09 -10.65
N TYR A 62 8.71 -13.75 -10.28
CA TYR A 62 8.40 -15.12 -10.73
C TYR A 62 7.39 -15.18 -11.89
N GLY A 63 6.96 -14.04 -12.43
CA GLY A 63 6.05 -13.99 -13.57
C GLY A 63 4.71 -14.69 -13.31
N ILE A 64 4.18 -14.59 -12.09
CA ILE A 64 2.96 -15.33 -11.70
C ILE A 64 1.75 -14.72 -12.41
N GLN A 65 1.15 -15.50 -13.32
CA GLN A 65 -0.05 -15.12 -14.04
C GLN A 65 -1.28 -15.79 -13.45
N ILE A 66 -2.25 -14.98 -13.03
CA ILE A 66 -3.52 -15.46 -12.49
C ILE A 66 -4.57 -15.40 -13.60
N LYS A 67 -5.21 -16.54 -13.89
CA LYS A 67 -6.35 -16.58 -14.82
C LYS A 67 -7.60 -15.97 -14.17
N ASN A 68 -8.41 -15.29 -14.96
CA ASN A 68 -9.70 -14.69 -14.58
C ASN A 68 -9.60 -13.68 -13.42
N ILE A 69 -8.56 -12.84 -13.40
CA ILE A 69 -8.33 -11.83 -12.35
C ILE A 69 -9.56 -10.95 -12.08
N LYS A 70 -10.19 -10.42 -13.14
CA LYS A 70 -11.36 -9.55 -13.01
C LYS A 70 -12.50 -10.21 -12.23
N LEU A 71 -12.83 -11.46 -12.57
CA LEU A 71 -13.86 -12.23 -11.87
C LEU A 71 -13.50 -12.43 -10.41
N LYS A 72 -12.25 -12.82 -10.11
CA LYS A 72 -11.79 -13.03 -8.72
C LYS A 72 -11.87 -11.77 -7.88
N ILE A 73 -11.48 -10.61 -8.44
CA ILE A 73 -11.60 -9.31 -7.76
C ILE A 73 -13.05 -9.01 -7.44
N ILE A 74 -13.95 -9.14 -8.42
CA ILE A 74 -15.38 -8.88 -8.23
C ILE A 74 -15.97 -9.82 -7.19
N THR A 75 -15.67 -11.12 -7.26
CA THR A 75 -16.17 -12.11 -6.29
C THR A 75 -15.67 -11.81 -4.88
N LEU A 76 -14.38 -11.52 -4.70
CA LEU A 76 -13.82 -11.16 -3.40
C LEU A 76 -14.41 -9.85 -2.85
N TYR A 77 -14.59 -8.85 -3.71
CA TYR A 77 -15.19 -7.57 -3.33
C TYR A 77 -16.64 -7.76 -2.86
N LEU A 78 -17.46 -8.47 -3.63
CA LEU A 78 -18.85 -8.77 -3.26
C LEU A 78 -18.93 -9.59 -1.97
N LEU A 79 -18.04 -10.57 -1.78
CA LEU A 79 -17.93 -11.33 -0.55
C LEU A 79 -17.62 -10.43 0.66
N THR A 80 -16.68 -9.49 0.49
CA THR A 80 -16.28 -8.54 1.53
C THR A 80 -17.44 -7.62 1.93
N VAL A 81 -18.16 -7.08 0.95
CA VAL A 81 -19.36 -6.26 1.17
C VAL A 81 -20.45 -7.06 1.88
N LEU A 82 -20.71 -8.30 1.45
CA LEU A 82 -21.70 -9.18 2.05
C LEU A 82 -21.38 -9.50 3.52
N LEU A 83 -20.14 -9.88 3.83
CA LEU A 83 -19.70 -10.20 5.19
C LEU A 83 -19.79 -8.97 6.11
N THR A 84 -19.40 -7.79 5.60
CA THR A 84 -19.50 -6.52 6.32
C THR A 84 -20.95 -6.16 6.62
N ALA A 85 -21.86 -6.38 5.66
CA ALA A 85 -23.29 -6.13 5.82
C ALA A 85 -23.92 -7.10 6.84
N LEU A 86 -23.61 -8.40 6.76
CA LEU A 86 -24.11 -9.41 7.71
C LEU A 86 -23.70 -9.09 9.16
N ILE A 87 -22.42 -8.78 9.37
CA ILE A 87 -21.91 -8.44 10.71
C ILE A 87 -22.55 -7.16 11.25
N SER A 88 -22.82 -6.19 10.38
CA SER A 88 -23.55 -4.98 10.76
C SER A 88 -25.00 -5.29 11.13
N TYR A 89 -25.66 -6.17 10.37
CA TYR A 89 -27.04 -6.62 10.60
C TYR A 89 -27.19 -7.37 11.94
N PHE A 90 -26.25 -8.23 12.29
CA PHE A 90 -26.25 -8.98 13.56
C PHE A 90 -25.75 -8.18 14.78
N GLY A 91 -25.56 -6.86 14.65
CA GLY A 91 -25.15 -5.99 15.77
C GLY A 91 -23.65 -6.07 16.12
N TYR A 92 -22.85 -6.78 15.33
CA TYR A 92 -21.41 -6.95 15.51
C TYR A 92 -20.57 -5.86 14.81
N GLY A 93 -21.13 -4.66 14.67
CA GLY A 93 -20.55 -3.56 13.89
C GLY A 93 -19.13 -3.14 14.29
N LYS A 94 -18.67 -3.47 15.50
CA LYS A 94 -17.29 -3.25 15.98
C LYS A 94 -16.23 -4.05 15.21
N TYR A 95 -16.62 -5.16 14.56
CA TYR A 95 -15.71 -6.01 13.80
C TYR A 95 -15.67 -5.67 12.30
N ARG A 96 -16.37 -4.62 11.85
CA ARG A 96 -16.37 -4.19 10.43
C ARG A 96 -14.96 -3.99 9.89
N ASN A 97 -14.07 -3.38 10.69
CA ASN A 97 -12.70 -3.10 10.29
C ASN A 97 -11.90 -4.37 9.93
N PHE A 98 -12.25 -5.53 10.49
CA PHE A 98 -11.61 -6.80 10.12
C PHE A 98 -11.85 -7.19 8.66
N PHE A 99 -13.02 -6.83 8.12
CA PHE A 99 -13.42 -7.07 6.73
C PHE A 99 -13.29 -5.81 5.86
N SER A 100 -12.57 -4.80 6.34
CA SER A 100 -12.26 -3.59 5.56
C SER A 100 -10.76 -3.30 5.53
N PHE A 101 -9.98 -3.99 6.37
CA PHE A 101 -8.53 -3.85 6.51
C PHE A 101 -7.89 -5.21 6.85
N GLY A 102 -8.47 -6.32 6.41
CA GLY A 102 -8.03 -7.66 6.72
C GLY A 102 -7.35 -8.38 5.56
N VAL A 103 -7.37 -9.71 5.64
CA VAL A 103 -6.76 -10.59 4.62
C VAL A 103 -7.50 -10.49 3.30
N LEU A 104 -8.81 -10.22 3.30
CA LEU A 104 -9.60 -10.09 2.07
C LEU A 104 -9.15 -8.90 1.23
N GLU A 105 -8.90 -7.76 1.87
CA GLU A 105 -8.35 -6.56 1.22
C GLU A 105 -6.95 -6.80 0.69
N LEU A 106 -6.11 -7.51 1.45
CA LEU A 106 -4.78 -7.89 0.99
C LEU A 106 -4.84 -8.78 -0.26
N LEU A 107 -5.78 -9.72 -0.31
CA LEU A 107 -6.01 -10.57 -1.48
C LEU A 107 -6.51 -9.75 -2.69
N ILE A 108 -7.44 -8.81 -2.46
CA ILE A 108 -7.93 -7.90 -3.51
C ILE A 108 -6.77 -7.03 -4.04
N ALA A 109 -5.97 -6.44 -3.16
CA ALA A 109 -4.80 -5.65 -3.53
C ALA A 109 -3.78 -6.48 -4.32
N THR A 110 -3.54 -7.72 -3.91
CA THR A 110 -2.65 -8.67 -4.61
C THR A 110 -3.16 -9.00 -6.01
N LEU A 111 -4.45 -9.25 -6.16
CA LEU A 111 -5.07 -9.53 -7.45
C LEU A 111 -5.07 -8.30 -8.38
N LEU A 112 -5.31 -7.12 -7.83
CA LEU A 112 -5.18 -5.86 -8.56
C LEU A 112 -3.74 -5.68 -9.05
N PHE A 113 -2.76 -5.89 -8.18
CA PHE A 113 -1.35 -5.80 -8.55
C PHE A 113 -0.98 -6.82 -9.64
N SER A 114 -1.37 -8.09 -9.49
CA SER A 114 -1.15 -9.13 -10.51
C SER A 114 -1.84 -8.80 -11.83
N GLY A 115 -3.01 -8.14 -11.79
CA GLY A 115 -3.68 -7.62 -12.97
C GLY A 115 -2.85 -6.54 -13.66
N LEU A 116 -2.30 -5.61 -12.88
CA LEU A 116 -1.52 -4.47 -13.34
C LEU A 116 -0.12 -4.87 -13.86
N THR A 117 0.50 -5.92 -13.32
CA THR A 117 1.82 -6.40 -13.80
C THR A 117 1.79 -6.91 -15.24
N ASN A 118 0.61 -7.25 -15.77
CA ASN A 118 0.46 -7.69 -17.16
C ASN A 118 0.34 -6.52 -18.14
N PHE A 119 0.21 -5.28 -17.66
CA PHE A 119 0.18 -4.11 -18.53
C PHE A 119 1.60 -3.73 -18.93
N GLN A 120 1.78 -3.39 -20.20
CA GLN A 120 3.03 -2.82 -20.70
C GLN A 120 3.30 -1.47 -20.02
N ILE A 121 4.58 -1.09 -19.94
CA ILE A 121 5.02 0.21 -19.43
C ILE A 121 4.22 1.29 -20.17
N PHE A 122 3.57 2.18 -19.41
CA PHE A 122 2.83 3.28 -19.99
C PHE A 122 3.79 4.15 -20.80
N HIS A 123 3.42 4.47 -22.04
CA HIS A 123 4.25 5.29 -22.92
C HIS A 123 4.35 6.74 -22.43
N ASN A 124 3.42 7.19 -21.58
CA ASN A 124 3.41 8.53 -21.03
C ASN A 124 4.39 8.66 -19.85
N SER A 125 5.43 9.48 -20.04
CA SER A 125 6.46 9.77 -19.04
C SER A 125 5.90 10.34 -17.74
N TRP A 126 4.84 11.16 -17.79
CA TRP A 126 4.22 11.75 -16.60
C TRP A 126 3.58 10.70 -15.70
N ILE A 127 2.94 9.70 -16.28
CA ILE A 127 2.33 8.59 -15.51
C ILE A 127 3.44 7.82 -14.79
N ASN A 128 4.56 7.56 -15.47
CA ASN A 128 5.70 6.87 -14.86
C ASN A 128 6.34 7.70 -13.75
N VAL A 129 6.42 9.02 -13.92
CA VAL A 129 6.92 9.95 -12.90
C VAL A 129 6.01 9.98 -11.67
N ILE A 130 4.69 9.99 -11.84
CA ILE A 130 3.76 9.92 -10.71
C ILE A 130 3.81 8.54 -10.06
N ALA A 131 3.86 7.46 -10.85
CA ALA A 131 3.88 6.10 -10.33
C ALA A 131 5.10 5.83 -9.44
N ARG A 132 6.28 6.39 -9.77
CA ARG A 132 7.48 6.25 -8.93
C ARG A 132 7.39 7.01 -7.61
N THR A 133 6.59 8.08 -7.54
CA THR A 133 6.46 8.90 -6.33
C THR A 133 5.31 8.46 -5.42
N VAL A 134 4.34 7.66 -5.90
CA VAL A 134 3.15 7.22 -5.11
C VAL A 134 3.52 6.65 -3.72
N PHE A 135 4.60 5.89 -3.61
CA PHE A 135 5.03 5.34 -2.32
C PHE A 135 5.50 6.44 -1.37
N ALA A 136 6.33 7.36 -1.85
CA ALA A 136 6.77 8.52 -1.07
C ALA A 136 5.57 9.42 -0.71
N SER A 137 4.65 9.62 -1.65
CA SER A 137 3.41 10.34 -1.44
C SER A 137 2.61 9.79 -0.27
N TYR A 138 2.41 8.46 -0.24
CA TYR A 138 1.73 7.80 0.86
C TYR A 138 2.43 8.08 2.20
N LEU A 139 3.76 7.89 2.27
CA LEU A 139 4.54 8.09 3.50
C LEU A 139 4.47 9.55 4.00
N ILE A 140 4.50 10.51 3.09
CA ILE A 140 4.37 11.93 3.41
C ILE A 140 2.97 12.20 3.99
N THR A 141 1.93 11.65 3.37
CA THR A 141 0.54 11.88 3.81
C THR A 141 0.16 11.16 5.10
N ASP A 142 0.82 10.04 5.44
CA ASP A 142 0.58 9.32 6.71
C ASP A 142 1.50 9.79 7.85
N ASN A 143 2.29 10.85 7.64
CA ASN A 143 3.05 11.49 8.70
C ASN A 143 2.10 12.15 9.72
N LEU A 144 2.27 11.86 11.02
CA LEU A 144 1.40 12.37 12.09
C LEU A 144 1.14 13.88 12.04
N TYR A 145 2.19 14.66 11.85
CA TYR A 145 2.12 16.11 11.93
C TYR A 145 1.40 16.68 10.71
N LEU A 146 1.73 16.17 9.52
CA LEU A 146 1.04 16.53 8.28
C LEU A 146 -0.42 16.09 8.29
N LYS A 147 -0.70 14.88 8.80
CA LYS A 147 -2.05 14.33 8.94
C LYS A 147 -2.91 15.24 9.81
N ALA A 148 -2.42 15.67 10.96
CA ALA A 148 -3.13 16.62 11.82
C ALA A 148 -3.43 17.95 11.10
N VAL A 149 -2.49 18.47 10.30
CA VAL A 149 -2.69 19.74 9.58
C VAL A 149 -3.65 19.61 8.40
N ILE A 150 -3.50 18.56 7.58
CA ILE A 150 -4.31 18.34 6.36
C ILE A 150 -5.77 18.08 6.74
N TRP A 151 -6.01 17.22 7.73
CA TRP A 151 -7.35 16.74 8.05
C TRP A 151 -8.10 17.64 9.04
N ASN A 152 -7.42 18.50 9.81
CA ASN A 152 -8.06 19.45 10.73
C ASN A 152 -8.62 20.71 10.02
N THR A 153 -8.86 20.64 8.72
CA THR A 153 -9.48 21.74 7.96
C THR A 153 -11.00 21.67 8.06
N SER A 154 -11.65 22.83 8.05
CA SER A 154 -13.12 22.96 8.11
C SER A 154 -13.84 22.32 6.91
N LEU A 155 -13.11 22.09 5.81
CA LEU A 155 -13.59 21.40 4.62
C LEU A 155 -14.09 19.97 4.91
N PHE A 156 -13.43 19.25 5.83
CA PHE A 156 -13.78 17.86 6.15
C PHE A 156 -14.78 17.71 7.28
N HIS A 157 -15.03 18.79 8.04
CA HIS A 157 -15.88 18.79 9.23
C HIS A 157 -17.22 19.50 9.01
N ASN A 158 -17.55 19.84 7.75
CA ASN A 158 -18.76 20.56 7.43
C ASN A 158 -19.93 19.60 7.11
N ALA A 159 -20.84 19.45 8.08
CA ALA A 159 -22.04 18.64 7.95
C ALA A 159 -23.08 19.19 6.94
N SER A 160 -22.90 20.41 6.43
CA SER A 160 -23.82 21.02 5.45
C SER A 160 -23.53 20.61 4.01
N ILE A 161 -22.42 19.92 3.74
CA ILE A 161 -22.02 19.51 2.39
C ILE A 161 -22.71 18.18 2.06
N SER A 162 -23.37 18.11 0.90
CA SER A 162 -24.01 16.87 0.48
C SER A 162 -22.99 15.74 0.26
N PRO A 163 -23.37 14.47 0.47
CA PRO A 163 -22.46 13.33 0.27
C PRO A 163 -21.82 13.28 -1.14
N PHE A 164 -22.54 13.75 -2.15
CA PHE A 164 -22.05 13.83 -3.51
C PHE A 164 -20.90 14.85 -3.65
N TYR A 165 -21.08 16.07 -3.14
CA TYR A 165 -20.03 17.09 -3.17
C TYR A 165 -18.84 16.71 -2.27
N MET A 166 -19.10 16.02 -1.16
CA MET A 166 -18.04 15.50 -0.29
C MET A 166 -17.12 14.53 -1.04
N ASN A 167 -17.66 13.67 -1.90
CA ASN A 167 -16.85 12.76 -2.72
C ASN A 167 -15.98 13.49 -3.76
N ILE A 168 -16.52 14.53 -4.41
CA ILE A 168 -15.78 15.34 -5.38
C ILE A 168 -14.64 16.10 -4.68
N ILE A 169 -14.94 16.73 -3.54
CA ILE A 169 -13.94 17.44 -2.73
C ILE A 169 -12.87 16.47 -2.24
N GLY A 170 -13.27 15.30 -1.72
CA GLY A 170 -12.35 14.27 -1.27
C GLY A 170 -11.41 13.79 -2.38
N PHE A 171 -11.95 13.55 -3.59
CA PHE A 171 -11.13 13.21 -4.76
C PHE A 171 -10.17 14.34 -5.13
N GLY A 172 -10.64 15.59 -5.15
CA GLY A 172 -9.81 16.76 -5.43
C GLY A 172 -8.65 16.92 -4.45
N VAL A 173 -8.92 16.76 -3.15
CA VAL A 173 -7.87 16.81 -2.11
C VAL A 173 -6.91 15.65 -2.26
N ALA A 174 -7.39 14.43 -2.50
CA ALA A 174 -6.52 13.27 -2.72
C ALA A 174 -5.59 13.47 -3.93
N ALA A 175 -6.10 13.99 -5.04
CA ALA A 175 -5.32 14.31 -6.23
C ALA A 175 -4.30 15.43 -5.94
N GLY A 176 -4.71 16.49 -5.24
CA GLY A 176 -3.82 17.59 -4.84
C GLY A 176 -2.68 17.13 -3.92
N LEU A 177 -2.98 16.28 -2.94
CA LEU A 177 -1.99 15.67 -2.05
C LEU A 177 -1.02 14.79 -2.83
N LEU A 178 -1.51 13.96 -3.76
CA LEU A 178 -0.65 13.13 -4.61
C LEU A 178 0.31 13.99 -5.44
N ILE A 179 -0.18 15.05 -6.08
CA ILE A 179 0.65 15.96 -6.89
C ILE A 179 1.68 16.67 -6.00
N GLY A 180 1.23 17.29 -4.91
CA GLY A 180 2.11 18.04 -4.01
C GLY A 180 3.21 17.18 -3.39
N SER A 181 2.83 16.00 -2.90
CA SER A 181 3.81 15.05 -2.34
C SER A 181 4.74 14.46 -3.40
N SER A 182 4.26 14.25 -4.64
CA SER A 182 5.12 13.87 -5.75
C SER A 182 6.16 14.95 -6.06
N MET A 183 5.77 16.23 -6.03
CA MET A 183 6.72 17.33 -6.21
C MET A 183 7.77 17.37 -5.10
N ILE A 184 7.38 17.15 -3.84
CA ILE A 184 8.31 17.07 -2.71
C ILE A 184 9.31 15.92 -2.92
N ASP A 185 8.85 14.75 -3.34
CA ASP A 185 9.72 13.60 -3.59
C ASP A 185 10.71 13.85 -4.76
N LEU A 186 10.26 14.51 -5.82
CA LEU A 186 11.11 14.92 -6.94
C LEU A 186 12.16 15.95 -6.51
N LEU A 187 11.80 16.90 -5.64
CA LEU A 187 12.74 17.86 -5.08
C LEU A 187 13.77 17.16 -4.19
N ARG A 188 13.32 16.20 -3.37
CA ARG A 188 14.19 15.34 -2.56
C ARG A 188 15.20 14.61 -3.45
N GLU A 189 14.77 13.92 -4.50
CA GLU A 189 15.64 13.22 -5.45
C GLU A 189 16.71 14.16 -6.04
N ARG A 190 16.31 15.36 -6.47
CA ARG A 190 17.24 16.37 -7.01
C ARG A 190 18.24 16.86 -5.96
N LEU A 191 17.81 17.08 -4.72
CA LEU A 191 18.68 17.50 -3.63
C LEU A 191 19.73 16.43 -3.30
N PHE A 192 19.33 15.16 -3.19
CA PHE A 192 20.27 14.06 -2.94
C PHE A 192 21.29 13.87 -4.07
N ASN A 193 20.83 14.01 -5.33
CA ASN A 193 21.71 13.97 -6.49
C ASN A 193 22.70 15.15 -6.52
N PHE A 194 22.23 16.36 -6.18
CA PHE A 194 23.09 17.55 -6.08
C PHE A 194 24.13 17.40 -4.97
N LEU A 195 23.72 16.88 -3.81
CA LEU A 195 24.60 16.67 -2.66
C LEU A 195 25.57 15.49 -2.83
N LYS A 196 25.53 14.76 -3.97
CA LYS A 196 26.33 13.55 -4.23
C LYS A 196 26.40 12.64 -3.01
N VAL A 197 25.26 12.34 -2.40
CA VAL A 197 25.21 11.41 -1.27
C VAL A 197 25.39 9.98 -1.81
N THR A 198 26.64 9.65 -2.15
CA THR A 198 27.09 8.37 -2.73
C THR A 198 27.26 7.31 -1.62
N ILE A 199 26.30 7.23 -0.70
CA ILE A 199 26.42 6.32 0.45
C ILE A 199 25.89 4.93 0.09
N LEU A 200 24.92 4.80 -0.83
CA LEU A 200 24.33 3.49 -1.18
C LEU A 200 24.99 2.76 -2.36
N ASP A 201 25.57 3.47 -3.34
CA ASP A 201 26.19 2.82 -4.52
C ASP A 201 27.37 1.93 -4.13
N LYS A 202 28.05 2.23 -3.02
CA LYS A 202 29.11 1.39 -2.48
C LYS A 202 28.62 0.08 -1.82
N PHE A 203 27.37 0.02 -1.38
CA PHE A 203 26.83 -1.16 -0.69
C PHE A 203 26.10 -2.13 -1.63
N LEU A 204 25.58 -1.65 -2.77
CA LEU A 204 24.86 -2.49 -3.74
C LEU A 204 25.75 -3.17 -4.79
N ILE A 205 27.01 -2.74 -4.96
CA ILE A 205 27.95 -3.31 -5.96
C ILE A 205 28.72 -4.53 -5.41
N LYS A 206 28.46 -4.95 -4.17
CA LYS A 206 29.21 -6.04 -3.51
C LYS A 206 28.42 -7.35 -3.39
N GLU A 207 27.83 -7.81 -4.49
CA GLU A 207 27.44 -9.21 -4.67
C GLU A 207 27.80 -9.64 -6.10
N GLU A 208 29.08 -10.01 -6.30
CA GLU A 208 29.52 -10.93 -7.36
C GLU A 208 29.58 -12.35 -6.79
#